data_AF-A0A1I2S2G3-F1
#
_entry.id   AF-A0A1I2S2G3-F1
#
_cell.length_a   1.000
_cell.length_b   1.000
_cell.length_c   1.000
_cell.angle_alpha   90.00
_cell.angle_beta   90.00
_cell.angle_gamma   90.00
#
_symmetry.space_group_name_H-M   'P 1'
#
loop_
_entity.id
_entity.type
_entity.pdbx_description
1 polymer ?
#
loop_
_entity_poly.entity_id
_entity_poly.type
_entity_poly.pdbx_seq_one_letter_code
_entity_poly.pdbx_strand_id
1 'polypeptide(L)' 'MTEHDLKILAVFFNGVIIIAMVVSGIWVGLDAYRNGRNKAEALMWGFFAGWFLVVGPIFYVFFKKRFYKS' A
#
# COMPACT_ATOMS: atom_id res chain seq x y z
N MET A 1 3.46 25.92 2.23
CA MET A 1 2.84 24.80 1.51
C MET A 1 1.34 24.97 1.68
N THR A 2 0.59 25.20 0.61
CA THR A 2 -0.86 25.42 0.70
C THR A 2 -1.58 24.09 0.98
N GLU A 3 -2.82 24.13 1.48
CA GLU A 3 -3.63 22.90 1.65
C GLU A 3 -3.74 22.10 0.36
N HIS A 4 -3.78 22.79 -0.78
CA HIS A 4 -3.84 22.17 -2.10
C HIS A 4 -2.56 21.38 -2.42
N ASP A 5 -1.39 21.93 -2.12
CA ASP A 5 -0.09 21.27 -2.30
C ASP A 5 0.02 20.02 -1.43
N LEU A 6 -0.48 20.09 -0.18
CA LEU A 6 -0.52 18.95 0.75
C LEU A 6 -1.43 17.82 0.26
N LYS A 7 -2.59 18.15 -0.33
CA LYS A 7 -3.49 17.15 -0.93
C LYS A 7 -2.84 16.44 -2.12
N ILE A 8 -2.21 17.20 -3.03
CA ILE A 8 -1.52 16.62 -4.19
C ILE A 8 -0.39 15.70 -3.73
N LEU A 9 0.42 16.17 -2.77
CA LEU A 9 1.52 15.39 -2.23
C LEU A 9 1.04 14.09 -1.58
N ALA A 10 -0.07 14.14 -0.84
CA ALA A 10 -0.67 12.97 -0.21
C ALA A 10 -1.18 11.94 -1.23
N VAL A 11 -1.86 12.39 -2.29
CA VAL A 11 -2.34 11.51 -3.38
C VAL A 11 -1.16 10.89 -4.12
N PHE A 12 -0.12 11.69 -4.42
CA PHE A 12 1.08 11.21 -5.07
C PHE A 12 1.80 10.14 -4.24
N PHE A 13 2.06 10.42 -2.95
CA PHE A 13 2.71 9.46 -2.05
C PHE A 13 1.89 8.18 -1.91
N ASN A 14 0.58 8.28 -1.77
CA ASN A 14 -0.29 7.12 -1.66
C ASN A 14 -0.23 6.26 -2.93
N GLY A 15 -0.29 6.89 -4.11
CA GLY A 15 -0.14 6.21 -5.40
C GLY A 15 1.20 5.49 -5.54
N VAL A 16 2.31 6.15 -5.19
CA VAL A 16 3.65 5.55 -5.22
C VAL A 16 3.75 4.35 -4.28
N ILE A 17 3.21 4.45 -3.06
CA ILE A 17 3.20 3.36 -2.08
C ILE A 17 2.40 2.16 -2.63
N ILE A 18 1.21 2.40 -3.19
CA ILE A 18 0.39 1.32 -3.78
C ILE A 18 1.13 0.64 -4.93
N ILE A 19 1.73 1.41 -5.84
CA ILE A 19 2.48 0.85 -6.98
C ILE A 19 3.67 0.02 -6.48
N ALA A 20 4.46 0.54 -5.55
CA ALA A 20 5.60 -0.18 -4.98
C ALA A 20 5.17 -1.48 -4.31
N MET A 21 4.03 -1.48 -3.59
CA MET A 21 3.46 -2.65 -2.95
C MET A 21 3.00 -3.70 -3.96
N VAL A 22 2.30 -3.29 -5.02
CA VAL A 22 1.83 -4.20 -6.08
C VAL A 22 3.01 -4.85 -6.80
N VAL A 23 4.01 -4.05 -7.20
CA VAL A 23 5.22 -4.55 -7.85
C VAL A 23 5.98 -5.51 -6.93
N SER A 24 6.10 -5.17 -5.64
CA SER A 24 6.77 -6.05 -4.66
C SER A 24 6.01 -7.36 -4.45
N GLY A 25 4.68 -7.32 -4.36
CA GLY A 25 3.85 -8.51 -4.23
C GLY A 25 3.94 -9.42 -5.45
N ILE A 26 3.91 -8.85 -6.66
CA ILE A 26 4.11 -9.58 -7.92
C ILE A 26 5.51 -10.19 -7.96
N TRP A 27 6.55 -9.43 -7.60
CA TRP A 27 7.92 -9.92 -7.56
C TRP A 27 8.06 -11.12 -6.63
N VAL A 28 7.56 -11.02 -5.40
CA VAL A 28 7.63 -12.12 -4.43
C VAL A 28 6.84 -13.33 -4.91
N GLY A 29 5.67 -13.13 -5.51
CA GLY A 29 4.89 -14.23 -6.09
C GLY A 29 5.63 -14.94 -7.24
N LEU A 30 6.28 -14.18 -8.12
CA LEU A 30 7.09 -14.72 -9.21
C LEU A 30 8.35 -15.42 -8.71
N ASP A 31 9.01 -14.86 -7.71
CA ASP A 31 10.18 -15.45 -7.05
C ASP A 31 9.81 -16.76 -6.36
N ALA A 32 8.68 -16.80 -5.66
CA ALA A 32 8.14 -18.02 -5.05
C ALA A 32 7.81 -19.11 -6.08
N TYR A 33 7.23 -18.73 -7.22
CA TYR A 33 6.92 -19.66 -8.30
C TYR A 33 8.19 -20.21 -8.99
N ARG A 34 9.20 -19.36 -9.23
CA ARG A 34 10.40 -19.73 -9.98
C ARG A 34 11.46 -20.44 -9.14
N ASN A 35 11.65 -20.03 -7.88
CA ASN A 35 12.74 -20.53 -7.03
C ASN A 35 12.27 -21.56 -5.99
N GLY A 36 10.99 -21.95 -6.01
CA GLY A 36 10.45 -22.96 -5.09
C GLY A 36 10.47 -22.52 -3.63
N ARG A 37 10.46 -21.21 -3.38
CA ARG A 37 10.41 -20.64 -2.02
C ARG A 37 9.19 -21.17 -1.27
N ASN A 38 9.33 -21.29 0.04
CA ASN A 38 8.32 -21.90 0.89
C ASN A 38 6.96 -21.19 0.69
N LYS A 39 5.91 -21.95 0.35
CA LYS A 39 4.57 -21.41 0.04
C LYS A 39 4.03 -20.56 1.19
N ALA A 40 4.41 -20.87 2.43
CA ALA A 40 4.08 -20.06 3.60
C ALA A 40 4.66 -18.65 3.54
N GLU A 41 5.90 -18.50 3.06
CA GLU A 41 6.56 -17.20 2.94
C GLU A 41 5.89 -16.34 1.86
N ALA A 42 5.55 -16.92 0.72
CA ALA A 42 4.79 -16.25 -0.34
C ALA A 42 3.41 -15.80 0.14
N LEU A 43 2.74 -16.64 0.95
CA LEU A 43 1.43 -16.33 1.53
C LEU A 43 1.54 -15.16 2.53
N MET A 44 2.56 -15.14 3.40
CA MET A 44 2.79 -14.02 4.33
C MET A 44 3.05 -12.71 3.58
N TRP A 45 3.81 -12.74 2.49
CA TRP A 45 4.03 -11.56 1.66
C TRP A 45 2.76 -11.10 0.95
N GLY A 46 1.93 -12.02 0.48
CA GLY A 46 0.60 -11.72 -0.07
C GLY A 46 -0.31 -11.06 0.98
N PHE A 47 -0.35 -11.58 2.20
CA PHE A 47 -1.09 -10.97 3.31
C PHE A 47 -0.54 -9.60 3.70
N PHE A 48 0.78 -9.44 3.74
CA PHE A 48 1.42 -8.17 4.04
C PHE A 48 1.08 -7.11 2.99
N ALA A 49 1.24 -7.42 1.69
CA ALA A 49 0.88 -6.52 0.60
C ALA A 49 -0.63 -6.22 0.58
N GLY A 50 -1.47 -7.23 0.83
CA GLY A 50 -2.92 -7.08 0.89
C GLY A 50 -3.40 -6.22 2.07
N TRP A 51 -2.71 -6.28 3.21
CA TRP A 51 -3.02 -5.45 4.38
C TRP A 51 -2.91 -3.96 4.07
N PHE A 52 -1.98 -3.54 3.21
CA PHE A 52 -1.84 -2.13 2.80
C PHE A 52 -2.99 -1.61 1.94
N LEU A 53 -3.68 -2.48 1.18
CA LEU A 53 -4.93 -2.10 0.49
C LEU A 53 -6.06 -1.78 1.48
N VAL A 54 -6.00 -2.29 2.71
CA VAL A 54 -6.98 -2.02 3.78
C VAL A 54 -6.53 -0.85 4.65
N VAL A 55 -5.24 -0.78 4.99
CA VAL A 55 -4.65 0.29 5.80
C VAL A 55 -4.76 1.64 5.09
N GLY A 56 -4.53 1.71 3.78
CA GLY A 56 -4.62 2.96 3.01
C GLY A 56 -5.98 3.67 3.15
N PRO A 57 -7.11 2.99 2.87
CA PRO A 57 -8.45 3.53 3.08
C PRO A 57 -8.75 3.87 4.55
N ILE A 58 -8.33 3.03 5.50
CA ILE A 58 -8.55 3.29 6.94
C ILE A 58 -7.82 4.56 7.36
N PHE A 59 -6.56 4.73 6.96
CA PHE A 59 -5.79 5.93 7.24
C PHE A 59 -6.42 7.16 6.58
N TYR A 60 -6.86 7.04 5.32
CA TYR A 60 -7.56 8.12 4.64
C TYR A 60 -8.82 8.55 5.40
N VAL A 61 -9.67 7.61 5.82
CA VAL A 61 -10.90 7.91 6.59
C VAL A 61 -10.55 8.51 7.96
N PHE A 62 -9.55 7.97 8.65
CA PHE A 62 -9.11 8.48 9.95
C PHE A 62 -8.56 9.91 9.85
N PHE A 63 -7.67 10.18 8.89
CA PHE A 63 -7.12 11.50 8.66
C PHE A 63 -8.16 12.48 8.14
N LYS A 64 -9.05 12.05 7.24
CA LYS A 64 -10.17 12.89 6.78
C LYS A 64 -11.03 13.32 7.96
N LYS A 65 -11.46 12.39 8.83
CA LYS A 65 -12.26 12.73 10.01
C LYS A 65 -11.54 13.62 11.03
N ARG A 66 -10.21 13.50 11.16
CA ARG A 66 -9.44 14.21 12.18
C ARG A 66 -8.93 15.58 11.75
N PHE A 67 -8.53 15.73 10.48
CA PHE A 67 -7.88 16.94 9.96
C PHE A 67 -8.73 17.70 8.94
N TYR A 68 -9.62 17.02 8.23
CA TYR A 68 -10.61 17.64 7.35
C TYR A 68 -11.98 17.57 8.02
N LYS A 69 -12.17 18.37 9.06
CA LYS A 69 -13.53 18.70 9.53
C LYS A 69 -14.24 19.38 8.35
N SER A 70 -15.11 18.63 7.67
CA SER A 70 -16.18 19.22 6.86
C SER A 70 -17.22 19.86 7.77
#